data_AF-A0AAV5TQJ1-F1
#
_entry.id   AF-A0AAV5TQJ1-F1
#
_cell.length_a   1.000
_cell.length_b   1.000
_cell.length_c   1.000
_cell.angle_alpha   90.00
_cell.angle_beta   90.00
_cell.angle_gamma   90.00
#
_symmetry.space_group_name_H-M   'P 1'
#
loop_
_entity.id
_entity.type
_entity.pdbx_description
1 polymer ?
#
loop_
_entity_poly.entity_id
_entity_poly.type
_entity_poly.pdbx_seq_one_letter_code
_entity_poly.pdbx_strand_id
1 'polypeptide(L)'
;SHDEYMNKLHCLAEHIKANPDEARCGVARLSVAARKPAGDIIKTFVSDKDTNTKYDAIQKIKDYQSAPVRAEIESFLAEIAHEIGILTIHEIIERLEILADYIKANPEEAYDKVATLSPKAQKPFIEMVNIFCSDQTPREKYEQCRKIKDSLPSDVIGEINVLKEEIAETIGIVPLQFQ
;
A
#
# COMPACT_ATOMS: atom_id res chain seq x y z
N SER A 1 -7.58 -7.85 -4.31
CA SER A 1 -8.95 -8.13 -4.85
C SER A 1 -9.98 -7.22 -4.18
N HIS A 2 -11.26 -7.21 -4.61
CA HIS A 2 -12.33 -6.50 -3.88
C HIS A 2 -12.44 -6.98 -2.43
N ASP A 3 -12.40 -8.29 -2.18
CA ASP A 3 -12.41 -8.84 -0.81
C ASP A 3 -11.17 -8.45 0.01
N GLU A 4 -10.01 -8.32 -0.62
CA GLU A 4 -8.79 -7.86 0.05
C GLU A 4 -8.82 -6.36 0.35
N TYR A 5 -9.40 -5.56 -0.55
CA TYR A 5 -9.69 -4.15 -0.33
C TYR A 5 -10.69 -3.99 0.82
N MET A 6 -11.75 -4.80 0.82
CA MET A 6 -12.76 -4.86 1.88
C MET A 6 -12.17 -5.32 3.21
N ASN A 7 -11.25 -6.29 3.20
CA ASN A 7 -10.50 -6.73 4.38
C ASN A 7 -9.56 -5.63 4.89
N LYS A 8 -8.89 -4.87 4.00
CA LYS A 8 -8.05 -3.72 4.40
C LYS A 8 -8.90 -2.61 5.02
N LEU A 9 -10.07 -2.31 4.44
CA LEU A 9 -11.03 -1.39 5.04
C LEU A 9 -11.57 -1.91 6.38
N HIS A 10 -11.80 -3.22 6.52
CA HIS A 10 -12.19 -3.84 7.78
C HIS A 10 -11.07 -3.75 8.83
N CYS A 11 -9.82 -4.03 8.47
CA CYS A 11 -8.66 -3.90 9.36
C CYS A 11 -8.45 -2.44 9.80
N LEU A 12 -8.60 -1.47 8.89
CA LEU A 12 -8.58 -0.05 9.23
C LEU A 12 -9.72 0.29 10.20
N ALA A 13 -10.92 -0.29 10.03
CA ALA A 13 -12.05 -0.04 10.91
C ALA A 13 -11.84 -0.63 12.31
N GLU A 14 -11.35 -1.86 12.39
CA GLU A 14 -11.02 -2.52 13.66
C GLU A 14 -9.85 -1.84 14.38
N HIS A 15 -8.84 -1.37 13.64
CA HIS A 15 -7.73 -0.62 14.22
C HIS A 15 -8.19 0.71 14.82
N ILE A 16 -9.02 1.48 14.10
CA ILE A 16 -9.60 2.73 14.61
C ILE A 16 -10.51 2.46 15.83
N LYS A 17 -11.26 1.35 15.84
CA LYS A 17 -12.05 0.94 17.02
C LYS A 17 -11.17 0.59 18.22
N ALA A 18 -10.05 -0.08 17.98
CA ALA A 18 -9.10 -0.50 19.02
C ALA A 18 -8.29 0.68 19.58
N ASN A 19 -8.01 1.69 18.75
CA ASN A 19 -7.20 2.87 19.09
C ASN A 19 -7.98 4.18 18.88
N PRO A 20 -9.11 4.39 19.58
CA PRO A 20 -9.98 5.54 19.34
C PRO A 20 -9.31 6.87 19.70
N ASP A 21 -8.34 6.87 20.61
CA ASP A 21 -7.66 8.07 21.07
C ASP A 21 -6.59 8.55 20.07
N GLU A 22 -5.94 7.65 19.34
CA GLU A 22 -5.02 8.00 18.25
C GLU A 22 -5.77 8.67 17.08
N ALA A 23 -6.89 8.08 16.67
CA ALA A 23 -7.78 8.66 15.66
C ALA A 23 -8.35 10.02 16.10
N ARG A 24 -8.69 10.18 17.38
CA ARG A 24 -9.17 11.47 17.94
C ARG A 24 -8.07 12.52 18.03
N CYS A 25 -6.85 12.14 18.41
CA CYS A 25 -5.68 13.02 18.43
C CYS A 25 -5.34 13.51 17.02
N GLY A 26 -5.40 12.62 16.02
CA GLY A 26 -5.24 12.97 14.61
C GLY A 26 -6.28 13.98 14.12
N VAL A 27 -7.56 13.75 14.41
CA VAL A 27 -8.64 14.70 14.08
C VAL A 27 -8.41 16.07 14.74
N ALA A 28 -7.96 16.10 15.99
CA ALA A 28 -7.74 17.35 16.72
C ALA A 28 -6.65 18.25 16.09
N ARG A 29 -5.74 17.68 15.29
CA ARG A 29 -4.70 18.42 14.55
C ARG A 29 -5.23 19.15 13.31
N LEU A 30 -6.41 18.76 12.80
CA LEU A 30 -7.04 19.39 11.64
C LEU A 30 -7.58 20.79 11.96
N SER A 31 -7.89 21.55 10.92
CA SER A 31 -8.59 22.82 11.01
C SER A 31 -9.95 22.67 11.70
N VAL A 32 -10.42 23.75 12.33
CA VAL A 32 -11.72 23.74 13.02
C VAL A 32 -12.87 23.32 12.09
N ALA A 33 -12.77 23.66 10.81
CA ALA A 33 -13.74 23.28 9.78
C ALA A 33 -13.64 21.80 9.39
N ALA A 34 -12.44 21.20 9.39
CA ALA A 34 -12.22 19.80 9.03
C ALA A 34 -12.40 18.80 10.18
N ARG A 35 -12.25 19.24 11.43
CA ARG A 35 -12.38 18.38 12.64
C ARG A 35 -13.68 17.60 12.68
N LYS A 36 -14.81 18.28 12.53
CA LYS A 36 -16.13 17.67 12.59
C LYS A 36 -16.37 16.66 11.45
N PRO A 37 -16.19 17.03 10.16
CA PRO A 37 -16.39 16.08 9.07
C PRO A 37 -15.38 14.91 9.11
N ALA A 38 -14.12 15.11 9.48
CA ALA A 38 -13.16 14.01 9.66
C ALA A 38 -13.60 13.06 10.79
N GLY A 39 -14.04 13.61 11.93
CA GLY A 39 -14.58 12.81 13.03
C GLY A 39 -15.84 12.02 12.64
N ASP A 40 -16.72 12.60 11.83
CA ASP A 40 -17.93 11.93 11.35
C ASP A 40 -17.62 10.85 10.28
N ILE A 41 -16.56 11.04 9.48
CA ILE A 41 -16.03 10.01 8.58
C ILE A 41 -15.46 8.84 9.38
N ILE A 42 -14.63 9.10 10.39
CA ILE A 42 -14.09 8.06 11.28
C ILE A 42 -15.21 7.29 11.96
N LYS A 43 -16.22 7.98 12.52
CA LYS A 43 -17.41 7.34 13.12
C LYS A 43 -18.16 6.48 12.12
N THR A 44 -18.31 6.95 10.88
CA THR A 44 -18.95 6.18 9.80
C THR A 44 -18.13 4.94 9.47
N PHE A 45 -16.81 5.07 9.41
CA PHE A 45 -15.87 4.01 9.12
C PHE A 45 -15.95 2.87 10.15
N VAL A 46 -16.03 3.21 11.44
CA VAL A 46 -16.15 2.24 12.55
C VAL A 46 -17.58 1.77 12.84
N SER A 47 -18.59 2.29 12.15
CA SER A 47 -19.98 1.86 12.36
C SER A 47 -20.22 0.41 11.90
N ASP A 48 -21.32 -0.20 12.34
CA ASP A 48 -21.71 -1.56 11.94
C ASP A 48 -22.38 -1.63 10.56
N LYS A 49 -22.34 -0.54 9.78
CA LYS A 49 -22.89 -0.48 8.43
C LYS A 49 -22.05 -1.33 7.45
N ASP A 50 -22.67 -1.82 6.39
CA ASP A 50 -21.94 -2.45 5.29
C ASP A 50 -21.08 -1.42 4.54
N THR A 51 -20.06 -1.90 3.81
CA THR A 51 -19.05 -1.03 3.19
C THR A 51 -19.61 -0.10 2.13
N ASN A 52 -20.63 -0.52 1.36
CA ASN A 52 -21.22 0.34 0.34
C ASN A 52 -21.97 1.50 1.02
N THR A 53 -22.75 1.19 2.06
CA THR A 53 -23.41 2.23 2.87
C THR A 53 -22.41 3.16 3.56
N LYS A 54 -21.26 2.66 4.00
CA LYS A 54 -20.17 3.50 4.55
C LYS A 54 -19.58 4.40 3.49
N TYR A 55 -19.26 3.86 2.32
CA TYR A 55 -18.71 4.61 1.20
C TYR A 55 -19.62 5.76 0.78
N ASP A 56 -20.91 5.48 0.57
CA ASP A 56 -21.90 6.49 0.19
C ASP A 56 -22.06 7.57 1.26
N ALA A 57 -22.04 7.18 2.54
CA ALA A 57 -22.13 8.13 3.65
C ALA A 57 -20.89 9.02 3.76
N ILE A 58 -19.69 8.46 3.58
CA ILE A 58 -18.44 9.21 3.56
C ILE A 58 -18.41 10.18 2.37
N GLN A 59 -18.83 9.74 1.19
CA GLN A 59 -18.89 10.59 0.01
C GLN A 59 -19.83 11.77 0.23
N LYS A 60 -21.02 11.53 0.81
CA LYS A 60 -21.94 12.59 1.19
C LYS A 60 -21.28 13.59 2.15
N ILE A 61 -20.58 13.12 3.19
CA ILE A 61 -19.89 14.02 4.12
C ILE A 61 -18.89 14.91 3.37
N LYS A 62 -18.10 14.33 2.46
CA LYS A 62 -17.11 15.06 1.63
C LYS A 62 -17.76 16.05 0.67
N ASP A 63 -18.90 15.71 0.07
CA ASP A 63 -19.60 16.54 -0.91
C ASP A 63 -20.10 17.85 -0.30
N TYR A 64 -20.47 17.85 0.99
CA TYR A 64 -20.86 19.05 1.73
C TYR A 64 -19.69 19.92 2.20
N GLN A 65 -18.44 19.48 2.00
CA GLN A 65 -17.27 20.27 2.38
C GLN A 65 -16.75 21.11 1.21
N SER A 66 -16.16 22.26 1.55
CA SER A 66 -15.39 23.04 0.60
C SER A 66 -14.17 22.25 0.13
N ALA A 67 -13.67 22.55 -1.07
CA ALA A 67 -12.51 21.86 -1.63
C ALA A 67 -11.27 21.85 -0.71
N PRO A 68 -10.91 22.96 -0.01
CA PRO A 68 -9.80 22.95 0.95
C PRO A 68 -10.02 22.01 2.13
N VAL A 69 -11.24 21.97 2.67
CA VAL A 69 -11.59 21.08 3.79
C VAL A 69 -11.60 19.62 3.35
N ARG A 70 -12.05 19.34 2.13
CA ARG A 70 -12.02 17.97 1.56
C ARG A 70 -10.59 17.47 1.35
N ALA A 71 -9.72 18.31 0.79
CA ALA A 71 -8.32 17.96 0.58
C ALA A 71 -7.58 17.70 1.91
N GLU A 72 -7.86 18.52 2.94
CA GLU A 72 -7.32 18.32 4.29
C GLU A 72 -7.77 16.99 4.91
N ILE A 73 -9.05 16.63 4.75
CA ILE A 73 -9.59 15.34 5.21
C ILE A 73 -8.96 14.18 4.43
N GLU A 74 -8.74 14.32 3.12
CA GLU A 74 -8.14 13.28 2.30
C GLU A 74 -6.67 13.06 2.63
N SER A 75 -5.89 14.12 2.86
CA SER A 75 -4.52 14.03 3.38
C SER A 75 -4.49 13.30 4.71
N PHE A 76 -5.39 13.66 5.64
CA PHE A 76 -5.48 13.01 6.93
C PHE A 76 -5.82 11.51 6.85
N LEU A 77 -6.75 11.12 5.97
CA LEU A 77 -7.08 9.71 5.77
C LEU A 77 -5.95 8.95 5.09
N ALA A 78 -5.21 9.59 4.17
CA ALA A 78 -4.01 9.03 3.55
C ALA A 78 -2.88 8.87 4.57
N GLU A 79 -2.66 9.85 5.44
CA GLU A 79 -1.70 9.78 6.55
C GLU A 79 -2.04 8.63 7.50
N ILE A 80 -3.30 8.48 7.92
CA ILE A 80 -3.73 7.33 8.72
C ILE A 80 -3.49 6.02 7.95
N ALA A 81 -3.83 5.97 6.66
CA ALA A 81 -3.63 4.77 5.83
C ALA A 81 -2.14 4.43 5.71
N HIS A 82 -1.26 5.43 5.59
CA HIS A 82 0.19 5.28 5.50
C HIS A 82 0.83 4.90 6.84
N GLU A 83 0.43 5.54 7.94
CA GLU A 83 0.88 5.24 9.30
C GLU A 83 0.60 3.76 9.67
N ILE A 84 -0.45 3.16 9.09
CA ILE A 84 -0.77 1.74 9.27
C ILE A 84 -0.35 0.85 8.07
N GLY A 85 0.42 1.39 7.11
CA GLY A 85 1.06 0.62 6.03
C GLY A 85 0.15 0.18 4.87
N ILE A 86 -0.97 0.87 4.64
CA ILE A 86 -1.89 0.59 3.53
C ILE A 86 -1.49 1.44 2.30
N LEU A 87 -0.73 0.82 1.38
CA LEU A 87 -0.64 1.27 -0.02
C LEU A 87 -1.97 0.97 -0.73
N THR A 88 -2.45 1.86 -1.60
CA THR A 88 -3.60 1.53 -2.45
C THR A 88 -3.19 0.52 -3.54
N ILE A 89 -4.13 -0.32 -4.00
CA ILE A 89 -3.86 -1.31 -5.04
C ILE A 89 -3.41 -0.65 -6.35
N HIS A 90 -3.91 0.54 -6.65
CA HIS A 90 -3.54 1.28 -7.84
C HIS A 90 -2.06 1.70 -7.77
N GLU A 91 -1.62 2.23 -6.63
CA GLU A 91 -0.21 2.57 -6.39
C GLU A 91 0.69 1.33 -6.38
N ILE A 92 0.20 0.19 -5.87
CA ILE A 92 0.95 -1.07 -5.96
C ILE A 92 1.13 -1.49 -7.43
N ILE A 93 0.08 -1.41 -8.24
CA ILE A 93 0.12 -1.81 -9.66
C ILE A 93 1.01 -0.88 -10.47
N GLU A 94 0.85 0.43 -10.34
CA GLU A 94 1.64 1.44 -11.04
C GLU A 94 3.14 1.26 -10.72
N ARG A 95 3.48 1.04 -9.45
CA ARG A 95 4.86 0.79 -9.04
C ARG A 95 5.41 -0.54 -9.56
N LEU A 96 4.58 -1.58 -9.68
CA LEU A 96 4.98 -2.87 -10.26
C LEU A 96 5.19 -2.77 -11.78
N GLU A 97 4.44 -1.92 -12.47
CA GLU A 97 4.61 -1.66 -13.91
C GLU A 97 5.93 -0.93 -14.19
N ILE A 98 6.22 0.15 -13.46
CA ILE A 98 7.50 0.88 -13.60
C ILE A 98 8.69 -0.04 -13.29
N LEU A 99 8.58 -0.89 -12.26
CA LEU A 99 9.61 -1.88 -11.94
C LEU A 99 9.78 -2.92 -13.06
N ALA A 100 8.69 -3.43 -13.63
CA ALA A 100 8.75 -4.39 -14.72
C ALA A 100 9.40 -3.80 -15.98
N ASP A 101 9.05 -2.56 -16.33
CA ASP A 101 9.61 -1.86 -17.47
C ASP A 101 11.11 -1.59 -17.29
N TYR A 102 11.53 -1.22 -16.08
CA TYR A 102 12.94 -1.04 -15.76
C TYR A 102 13.75 -2.34 -15.92
N ILE A 103 13.25 -3.45 -15.37
CA ILE A 103 13.93 -4.75 -15.44
C ILE A 103 14.02 -5.24 -16.90
N LYS A 104 12.96 -5.04 -17.69
CA LYS A 104 12.96 -5.37 -19.12
C LYS A 104 13.96 -4.53 -19.92
N ALA A 105 14.11 -3.26 -19.57
CA ALA A 105 15.06 -2.36 -20.21
C ALA A 105 16.51 -2.62 -19.79
N ASN A 106 16.75 -3.12 -18.57
CA ASN A 106 18.07 -3.33 -17.97
C ASN A 106 18.27 -4.74 -17.41
N PRO A 107 18.17 -5.80 -18.23
CA PRO A 107 18.22 -7.17 -17.74
C PRO A 107 19.58 -7.53 -17.10
N GLU A 108 20.69 -7.03 -17.66
CA GLU A 108 22.05 -7.29 -17.15
C GLU A 108 22.23 -6.73 -15.73
N GLU A 109 21.76 -5.50 -15.48
CA GLU A 109 21.83 -4.88 -14.16
C GLU A 109 20.97 -5.64 -13.12
N ALA A 110 19.80 -6.13 -13.53
CA ALA A 110 18.97 -6.96 -12.67
C ALA A 110 19.68 -8.26 -12.28
N TYR A 111 20.37 -8.93 -13.23
CA TYR A 111 21.13 -10.15 -12.97
C TYR A 111 22.39 -9.89 -12.13
N ASP A 112 23.11 -8.79 -12.35
CA ASP A 112 24.26 -8.40 -11.54
C ASP A 112 23.85 -8.11 -10.10
N LYS A 113 22.71 -7.45 -9.89
CA LYS A 113 22.12 -7.24 -8.57
C LYS A 113 21.66 -8.53 -7.91
N VAL A 114 21.12 -9.51 -8.67
CA VAL A 114 20.82 -10.83 -8.11
C VAL A 114 22.09 -11.49 -7.57
N ALA A 115 23.22 -11.35 -8.27
CA ALA A 115 24.46 -12.01 -7.89
C ALA A 115 25.02 -11.54 -6.52
N THR A 116 24.54 -10.41 -6.00
CA THR A 116 24.89 -9.92 -4.66
C THR A 116 24.14 -10.64 -3.53
N LEU A 117 23.05 -11.34 -3.85
CA LEU A 117 22.28 -12.13 -2.90
C LEU A 117 23.00 -13.43 -2.53
N SER A 118 22.64 -13.99 -1.38
CA SER A 118 23.04 -15.31 -0.95
C SER A 118 22.58 -16.38 -1.95
N PRO A 119 23.30 -17.50 -2.10
CA PRO A 119 22.92 -18.56 -3.03
C PRO A 119 21.48 -19.08 -2.85
N LYS A 120 20.93 -18.97 -1.64
CA LYS A 120 19.55 -19.36 -1.31
C LYS A 120 18.50 -18.33 -1.77
N ALA A 121 18.87 -17.05 -1.85
CA ALA A 121 18.02 -15.95 -2.28
C ALA A 121 18.10 -15.68 -3.80
N GLN A 122 19.21 -16.04 -4.44
CA GLN A 122 19.41 -15.86 -5.89
C GLN A 122 18.33 -16.53 -6.74
N LYS A 123 18.11 -17.84 -6.56
CA LYS A 123 17.13 -18.58 -7.38
C LYS A 123 15.69 -18.04 -7.23
N PRO A 124 15.16 -17.83 -6.01
CA PRO A 124 13.84 -17.23 -5.85
C PRO A 124 13.71 -15.83 -6.45
N PHE A 125 14.77 -15.01 -6.37
CA PHE A 125 14.74 -13.68 -6.95
C PHE A 125 14.77 -13.70 -8.48
N ILE A 126 15.52 -14.60 -9.10
CA ILE A 126 15.51 -14.83 -10.56
C ILE A 126 14.11 -15.25 -11.04
N GLU A 127 13.44 -16.13 -10.29
CA GLU A 127 12.06 -16.53 -10.60
C GLU A 127 11.11 -15.33 -10.55
N MET A 128 11.26 -14.42 -9.57
CA MET A 128 10.50 -13.17 -9.51
C MET A 128 10.81 -12.24 -10.70
N VAL A 129 12.09 -12.05 -11.05
CA VAL A 129 12.52 -11.26 -12.22
C VAL A 129 11.89 -11.80 -13.51
N ASN A 130 11.89 -13.12 -13.70
CA ASN A 130 11.26 -13.75 -14.86
C ASN A 130 9.74 -13.51 -14.91
N ILE A 131 9.07 -13.52 -13.75
CA ILE A 131 7.65 -13.16 -13.66
C ILE A 131 7.44 -11.70 -14.08
N PHE A 132 8.26 -10.77 -13.59
CA PHE A 132 8.18 -9.35 -13.97
C PHE A 132 8.41 -9.13 -15.47
N CYS A 133 9.33 -9.89 -16.08
CA CYS A 133 9.63 -9.85 -17.51
C CYS A 133 8.58 -10.53 -18.40
N SER A 134 7.68 -11.33 -17.83
CA SER A 134 6.65 -12.02 -18.62
C SER A 134 5.54 -11.08 -19.13
N ASP A 135 4.72 -11.61 -20.03
CA ASP A 135 3.52 -10.93 -20.60
C ASP A 135 2.28 -11.04 -19.69
N GLN A 136 2.45 -11.51 -18.46
CA GLN A 136 1.37 -11.58 -17.49
C GLN A 136 0.88 -10.19 -17.07
N THR A 137 -0.37 -10.11 -16.65
CA THR A 137 -0.94 -8.88 -16.08
C THR A 137 -0.27 -8.53 -14.75
N PRO A 138 -0.27 -7.24 -14.34
CA PRO A 138 0.30 -6.82 -13.05
C PRO A 138 -0.24 -7.60 -11.85
N ARG A 139 -1.54 -7.98 -11.91
CA ARG A 139 -2.19 -8.78 -10.88
C ARG A 139 -1.65 -10.22 -10.82
N GLU A 140 -1.48 -10.86 -11.97
CA GLU A 140 -0.91 -12.21 -12.04
C GLU A 140 0.54 -12.24 -11.57
N LYS A 141 1.32 -11.21 -11.92
CA LYS A 141 2.70 -11.02 -11.43
C LYS A 141 2.74 -10.91 -9.91
N TYR A 142 1.88 -10.08 -9.33
CA TYR A 142 1.76 -9.94 -7.88
C TYR A 142 1.45 -11.28 -7.19
N GLU A 143 0.45 -12.03 -7.70
CA GLU A 143 0.04 -13.30 -7.13
C GLU A 143 1.14 -14.38 -7.22
N GLN A 144 1.92 -14.42 -8.30
CA GLN A 144 3.02 -15.37 -8.47
C GLN A 144 4.23 -15.02 -7.60
N CYS A 145 4.64 -13.75 -7.57
CA CYS A 145 5.71 -13.28 -6.69
C CYS A 145 5.35 -13.53 -5.21
N ARG A 146 4.08 -13.33 -4.82
CA ARG A 146 3.59 -13.65 -3.47
C ARG A 146 3.76 -15.13 -3.15
N LYS A 147 3.38 -16.04 -4.05
CA LYS A 147 3.54 -17.50 -3.84
C LYS A 147 5.00 -17.89 -3.63
N ILE A 148 5.92 -17.27 -4.36
CA ILE A 148 7.35 -17.50 -4.15
C ILE A 148 7.72 -17.04 -2.74
N LYS A 149 7.37 -15.80 -2.34
CA LYS A 149 7.69 -15.26 -1.01
C LYS A 149 7.13 -16.10 0.14
N ASP A 150 5.88 -16.56 0.02
CA ASP A 150 5.20 -17.37 1.04
C ASP A 150 5.90 -18.74 1.27
N SER A 151 6.74 -19.18 0.34
CA SER A 151 7.51 -20.44 0.42
C SER A 151 8.92 -20.29 1.00
N LEU A 152 9.39 -19.05 1.24
CA LEU A 152 10.77 -18.79 1.61
C LEU A 152 10.97 -18.65 3.13
N PRO A 153 12.15 -19.05 3.65
CA PRO A 153 12.58 -18.73 5.00
C PRO A 153 12.65 -17.21 5.24
N SER A 154 12.41 -16.77 6.48
CA SER A 154 12.35 -15.35 6.84
C SER A 154 13.66 -14.58 6.60
N ASP A 155 14.81 -15.25 6.77
CA ASP A 155 16.14 -14.70 6.47
C ASP A 155 16.32 -14.43 4.97
N VAL A 156 15.85 -15.34 4.13
CA VAL A 156 15.86 -15.19 2.66
C VAL A 156 14.90 -14.08 2.21
N ILE A 157 13.72 -13.96 2.84
CA ILE A 157 12.77 -12.89 2.56
C ILE A 157 13.35 -11.51 2.92
N GLY A 158 14.05 -11.41 4.05
CA GLY A 158 14.70 -10.17 4.48
C GLY A 158 15.70 -9.67 3.44
N GLU A 159 16.55 -10.57 2.96
CA GLU A 159 17.55 -10.27 1.93
C GLU A 159 16.92 -9.81 0.60
N ILE A 160 15.88 -10.51 0.14
CA ILE A 160 15.13 -10.15 -1.07
C ILE A 160 14.45 -8.79 -0.92
N ASN A 161 13.91 -8.46 0.27
CA ASN A 161 13.26 -7.18 0.51
C ASN A 161 14.25 -6.02 0.45
N VAL A 162 15.45 -6.17 1.03
CA VAL A 162 16.51 -5.16 0.98
C VAL A 162 16.90 -4.86 -0.48
N LEU A 163 17.16 -5.90 -1.28
CA LEU A 163 17.51 -5.68 -2.68
C LEU A 163 16.36 -5.06 -3.49
N LYS A 164 15.11 -5.46 -3.20
CA LYS A 164 13.92 -4.86 -3.82
C LYS A 164 13.80 -3.38 -3.46
N GLU A 165 14.12 -3.00 -2.22
CA GLU A 165 14.14 -1.61 -1.77
C GLU A 165 15.24 -0.81 -2.47
N GLU A 166 16.46 -1.33 -2.58
CA GLU A 166 17.56 -0.69 -3.32
C GLU A 166 17.23 -0.46 -4.80
N ILE A 167 16.63 -1.46 -5.46
CA ILE A 167 16.17 -1.32 -6.85
C ILE A 167 15.08 -0.28 -6.93
N ALA A 168 14.10 -0.33 -6.04
CA ALA A 168 13.00 0.63 -6.01
C ALA A 168 13.50 2.06 -5.75
N GLU A 169 14.54 2.27 -4.94
CA GLU A 169 15.19 3.57 -4.73
C GLU A 169 15.91 4.05 -5.99
N THR A 170 16.63 3.16 -6.66
CA THR A 170 17.35 3.45 -7.91
C THR A 170 16.41 3.97 -9.00
N ILE A 171 15.18 3.43 -9.04
CA ILE A 171 14.15 3.79 -10.04
C ILE A 171 13.13 4.82 -9.54
N GLY A 172 13.33 5.38 -8.34
CA GLY A 172 12.53 6.47 -7.80
C GLY A 172 11.13 6.09 -7.32
N ILE A 173 10.93 4.86 -6.82
CA ILE A 173 9.63 4.29 -6.41
C ILE A 173 9.42 4.26 -4.86
N VAL A 174 10.30 4.86 -4.05
CA VAL A 174 10.25 4.77 -2.55
C VAL A 174 10.54 6.09 -1.82
N PRO A 175 10.12 6.27 -0.53
CA PRO A 175 10.15 5.24 0.55
C PRO A 175 8.81 4.63 1.05
N LEU A 176 8.90 3.39 1.56
CA LEU A 176 7.83 2.56 2.17
C LEU A 176 7.85 2.56 3.71
N GLN A 177 8.76 3.31 4.32
CA GLN A 177 8.80 3.53 5.77
C GLN A 177 9.05 4.99 6.15
N PHE A 178 9.28 5.88 5.17
CA PHE A 178 9.51 7.29 5.42
C PHE A 178 9.01 8.09 4.24
N GLN A 179 7.71 8.35 4.19
CA GLN A 179 7.19 9.62 3.72
C GLN A 179 5.85 9.89 4.38
#